data_AF-A0A1V5V169-F1
#
_entry.id   AF-A0A1V5V169-F1
#
_cell.length_a   1.000
_cell.length_b   1.000
_cell.length_c   1.000
_cell.angle_alpha   90.00
_cell.angle_beta   90.00
_cell.angle_gamma   90.00
#
_symmetry.space_group_name_H-M   'P 1'
#
loop_
_entity.id
_entity.type
_entity.pdbx_description
1 polymer ?
#
loop_
_entity_poly.entity_id
_entity_poly.type
_entity_poly.pdbx_seq_one_letter_code
_entity_poly.pdbx_strand_id
1 'polypeptide(L)'
;MRKSIHRILFGMLVLFLVQECGVLLGEDAVLKLYVTRHAQRGARANWPEADRGKNVCGDLIDGKVSVPREDSITPLGEKQCVLLGQYLKKLGFNGKVFASPCYRTMQTAVCTAKAIGPSIRIIPEPGLQGGGNRKAPAKGMSVAELVKRFPGMVQEVELPEFWKIANETTAEQRNARMEKFLDDLLKKEPAGQILLVGHSSTLPSLIIAINKRMTDKRLVIPHYPAYVVNCCLYVYHFNRNGEVVDASLENYNYLPEDMITNNFSPLKKLPPPAKKTVRPAQ
;
A
#
# COMPACT_ATOMS: atom_id res chain seq x y z
N MET A 1 -64.05 -3.48 4.35
CA MET A 1 -62.88 -4.26 4.82
C MET A 1 -61.90 -4.72 3.73
N ARG A 2 -62.32 -5.15 2.53
CA ARG A 2 -61.40 -5.68 1.48
C ARG A 2 -60.29 -4.73 0.98
N LYS A 3 -60.52 -3.41 0.93
CA LYS A 3 -59.51 -2.43 0.45
C LYS A 3 -58.31 -2.24 1.39
N SER A 4 -58.44 -2.61 2.67
CA SER A 4 -57.37 -2.41 3.67
C SER A 4 -56.31 -3.52 3.61
N ILE A 5 -56.72 -4.75 3.26
CA ILE A 5 -55.83 -5.92 3.23
C ILE A 5 -54.82 -5.82 2.08
N HIS A 6 -55.24 -5.27 0.93
CA HIS A 6 -54.35 -5.10 -0.24
C HIS A 6 -53.23 -4.09 0.00
N ARG A 7 -53.47 -3.02 0.77
CA ARG A 7 -52.44 -2.03 1.10
C ARG A 7 -51.38 -2.58 2.05
N ILE A 8 -51.80 -3.43 3.00
CA ILE A 8 -50.89 -4.06 3.96
C ILE A 8 -50.02 -5.11 3.26
N LEU A 9 -50.62 -5.96 2.42
CA LEU A 9 -49.87 -6.95 1.63
C LEU A 9 -48.88 -6.32 0.66
N PHE A 10 -49.27 -5.23 -0.02
CA PHE A 10 -48.36 -4.52 -0.93
C PHE A 10 -47.22 -3.85 -0.17
N GLY A 11 -47.48 -3.26 1.01
CA GLY A 11 -46.44 -2.70 1.88
C GLY A 11 -45.43 -3.75 2.37
N MET A 12 -45.91 -4.94 2.76
CA MET A 12 -45.03 -6.05 3.16
C MET A 12 -44.22 -6.61 1.99
N LEU A 13 -44.79 -6.68 0.79
CA LEU A 13 -44.07 -7.16 -0.40
C LEU A 13 -42.95 -6.19 -0.82
N VAL A 14 -43.20 -4.88 -0.71
CA VAL A 14 -42.17 -3.85 -0.97
C VAL A 14 -41.07 -3.89 0.09
N LEU A 15 -41.41 -4.09 1.36
CA LEU A 15 -40.41 -4.27 2.43
C LEU A 15 -39.56 -5.53 2.23
N PHE A 16 -40.17 -6.66 1.87
CA PHE A 16 -39.44 -7.89 1.54
C PHE A 16 -38.56 -7.72 0.30
N LEU A 17 -39.04 -7.06 -0.76
CA LEU A 17 -38.25 -6.78 -1.96
C LEU A 17 -37.10 -5.82 -1.68
N VAL A 18 -37.26 -4.81 -0.82
CA VAL A 18 -36.16 -3.90 -0.44
C VAL A 18 -35.12 -4.63 0.43
N GLN A 19 -35.55 -5.55 1.29
CA GLN A 19 -34.67 -6.33 2.15
C GLN A 19 -33.92 -7.42 1.36
N GLU A 20 -34.58 -8.11 0.44
CA GLU A 20 -33.97 -9.11 -0.46
C GLU A 20 -33.13 -8.45 -1.57
N CYS A 21 -33.54 -7.31 -2.14
CA CYS A 21 -32.68 -6.57 -3.09
C CYS A 21 -31.47 -5.92 -2.41
N GLY A 22 -31.56 -5.59 -1.12
CA GLY A 22 -30.40 -5.17 -0.32
C GLY A 22 -29.43 -6.32 -0.02
N VAL A 23 -29.92 -7.57 0.01
CA VAL A 23 -29.12 -8.79 0.20
C VAL A 23 -28.58 -9.35 -1.13
N LEU A 24 -29.24 -9.06 -2.26
CA LEU A 24 -28.86 -9.55 -3.59
C LEU A 24 -27.97 -8.59 -4.40
N LEU A 25 -27.74 -7.35 -3.91
CA LEU A 25 -26.75 -6.45 -4.49
C LEU A 25 -25.43 -6.59 -3.71
N GLY A 26 -24.67 -7.62 -4.11
CA GLY A 26 -23.35 -7.93 -3.60
C GLY A 26 -22.31 -6.85 -3.88
N GLU A 27 -22.22 -5.87 -3.00
CA GLU A 27 -20.99 -5.10 -2.74
C GLU A 27 -20.84 -4.90 -1.24
N ASP A 28 -20.65 -5.99 -0.50
CA ASP A 28 -20.28 -5.89 0.92
C ASP A 28 -18.98 -5.11 1.09
N ALA A 29 -18.08 -5.19 0.10
CA ALA A 29 -16.81 -4.47 0.08
C ALA A 29 -16.99 -2.99 -0.28
N VAL A 30 -16.75 -2.10 0.68
CA VAL A 30 -16.79 -0.65 0.48
C VAL A 30 -15.41 -0.03 0.30
N LEU A 31 -14.36 -0.67 0.83
CA LEU A 31 -12.98 -0.21 0.73
C LEU A 31 -12.08 -1.29 0.14
N LYS A 32 -11.34 -0.95 -0.91
CA LYS A 32 -10.28 -1.78 -1.50
C LYS A 32 -8.91 -1.25 -1.12
N LEU A 33 -8.20 -1.99 -0.28
CA LEU A 33 -6.89 -1.64 0.25
C LEU A 33 -5.79 -2.41 -0.48
N TYR A 34 -4.95 -1.67 -1.19
CA TYR A 34 -3.75 -2.15 -1.84
C TYR A 34 -2.55 -1.85 -0.94
N VAL A 35 -1.70 -2.83 -0.70
CA VAL A 35 -0.52 -2.69 0.16
C VAL A 35 0.72 -3.10 -0.61
N THR A 36 1.73 -2.23 -0.62
CA THR A 36 2.99 -2.46 -1.32
C THR A 36 4.21 -2.09 -0.49
N ARG A 37 5.34 -2.72 -0.81
CA ARG A 37 6.67 -2.33 -0.34
C ARG A 37 7.31 -1.39 -1.35
N HIS A 38 8.10 -0.42 -0.88
CA HIS A 38 8.98 0.36 -1.75
C HIS A 38 9.81 -0.49 -2.73
N ALA A 39 10.19 0.12 -3.84
CA ALA A 39 10.99 -0.51 -4.89
C ALA A 39 12.42 -0.83 -4.44
N GLN A 40 13.19 -1.44 -5.34
CA GLN A 40 14.60 -1.68 -5.11
C GLN A 40 15.31 -0.35 -4.79
N ARG A 41 16.09 -0.37 -3.72
CA ARG A 41 16.93 0.75 -3.28
C ARG A 41 18.38 0.34 -3.17
N GLY A 42 19.26 1.32 -3.18
CA GLY A 42 20.65 1.09 -2.81
C GLY A 42 21.46 2.37 -2.91
N ALA A 43 22.60 2.41 -2.21
CA ALA A 43 23.57 3.46 -2.40
C ALA A 43 24.03 3.50 -3.86
N ARG A 44 24.15 4.71 -4.45
CA ARG A 44 24.58 4.89 -5.84
C ARG A 44 25.90 4.16 -6.16
N ALA A 45 26.83 4.09 -5.21
CA ALA A 45 28.08 3.36 -5.37
C ALA A 45 27.88 1.87 -5.70
N ASN A 46 26.77 1.29 -5.26
CA ASN A 46 26.43 -0.12 -5.46
C ASN A 46 25.58 -0.36 -6.72
N TRP A 47 25.27 0.68 -7.49
CA TRP A 47 24.55 0.54 -8.76
C TRP A 47 25.51 0.04 -9.85
N PRO A 48 24.99 -0.63 -10.91
CA PRO A 48 25.77 -0.88 -12.12
C PRO A 48 26.47 0.40 -12.59
N GLU A 49 27.72 0.30 -13.05
CA GLU A 49 28.53 1.47 -13.38
C GLU A 49 27.83 2.39 -14.39
N ALA A 50 27.24 1.82 -15.43
CA ALA A 50 26.45 2.51 -16.45
C ALA A 50 25.21 3.26 -15.90
N ASP A 51 24.78 2.93 -14.68
CA ASP A 51 23.62 3.52 -14.01
C ASP A 51 24.00 4.59 -12.99
N ARG A 52 25.27 4.68 -12.55
CA ARG A 52 25.69 5.59 -11.46
C ARG A 52 25.46 7.07 -11.76
N GLY A 53 25.48 7.45 -13.04
CA GLY A 53 25.20 8.81 -13.50
C GLY A 53 23.71 9.12 -13.70
N LYS A 54 22.84 8.11 -13.69
CA LYS A 54 21.41 8.29 -13.97
C LYS A 54 20.70 8.92 -12.77
N ASN A 55 19.82 9.88 -13.05
CA ASN A 55 18.92 10.43 -12.06
C ASN A 55 17.63 9.62 -12.02
N VAL A 56 17.10 9.43 -10.82
CA VAL A 56 15.78 8.83 -10.63
C VAL A 56 14.81 9.90 -10.12
N CYS A 57 13.51 9.59 -10.15
CA CYS A 57 12.47 10.50 -9.66
C CYS A 57 12.82 11.13 -8.29
N GLY A 58 12.78 12.45 -8.19
CA GLY A 58 13.04 13.20 -6.95
C GLY A 58 14.49 13.64 -6.70
N ASP A 59 15.43 13.20 -7.54
CA ASP A 59 16.86 13.54 -7.40
C ASP A 59 17.16 14.99 -7.79
N LEU A 60 16.29 15.62 -8.57
CA LEU A 60 16.45 17.01 -9.02
C LEU A 60 15.57 17.93 -8.18
N ILE A 61 16.17 18.96 -7.60
CA ILE A 61 15.47 20.13 -7.03
C ILE A 61 15.94 21.34 -7.83
N ASP A 62 15.02 22.08 -8.43
CA ASP A 62 15.31 23.28 -9.24
C ASP A 62 16.37 23.02 -10.33
N GLY A 63 16.29 21.86 -10.97
CA GLY A 63 17.23 21.43 -12.02
C GLY A 63 18.61 20.98 -11.53
N LYS A 64 18.87 20.97 -10.22
CA LYS A 64 20.15 20.55 -9.63
C LYS A 64 20.01 19.23 -8.89
N VAL A 65 21.01 18.36 -9.03
CA VAL A 65 21.07 17.10 -8.29
C VAL A 65 21.18 17.38 -6.79
N SER A 66 20.20 16.91 -6.03
CA SER A 66 20.14 17.01 -4.57
C SER A 66 19.80 15.64 -3.99
N VAL A 67 20.83 14.83 -3.73
CA VAL A 67 20.64 13.48 -3.18
C VAL A 67 20.48 13.58 -1.66
N PRO A 68 19.37 13.12 -1.08
CA PRO A 68 19.20 13.11 0.36
C PRO A 68 20.13 12.07 1.00
N ARG A 69 20.35 12.19 2.31
CA ARG A 69 21.16 11.20 3.07
C ARG A 69 20.51 9.81 3.18
N GLU A 70 19.26 9.66 2.73
CA GLU A 70 18.57 8.37 2.68
C GLU A 70 18.80 7.68 1.32
N ASP A 71 18.88 6.34 1.33
CA ASP A 71 19.00 5.58 0.08
C ASP A 71 17.84 5.87 -0.87
N SER A 72 18.21 6.18 -2.11
CA SER A 72 17.30 6.35 -3.24
C SER A 72 16.88 5.00 -3.82
N ILE A 73 15.76 4.97 -4.54
CA ILE A 73 15.46 3.86 -5.46
C ILE A 73 16.52 3.81 -6.57
N THR A 74 16.78 2.61 -7.09
CA THR A 74 17.68 2.40 -8.24
C THR A 74 16.92 2.64 -9.56
N PRO A 75 17.61 2.71 -10.72
CA PRO A 75 16.93 2.70 -12.02
C PRO A 75 16.09 1.44 -12.27
N LEU A 76 16.49 0.29 -11.73
CA LEU A 76 15.65 -0.92 -11.72
C LEU A 76 14.42 -0.72 -10.82
N GLY A 77 14.59 -0.10 -9.65
CA GLY A 77 13.49 0.26 -8.76
C GLY A 77 12.47 1.17 -9.45
N GLU A 78 12.93 2.14 -10.24
CA GLU A 78 12.04 3.00 -11.02
C GLU A 78 11.20 2.20 -12.04
N LYS A 79 11.82 1.25 -12.76
CA LYS A 79 11.09 0.34 -13.66
C LYS A 79 10.05 -0.50 -12.92
N GLN A 80 10.37 -1.01 -11.72
CA GLN A 80 9.43 -1.76 -10.89
C GLN A 80 8.20 -0.92 -10.50
N CYS A 81 8.41 0.35 -10.11
CA CYS A 81 7.32 1.27 -9.80
C CYS A 81 6.40 1.52 -10.99
N VAL A 82 6.97 1.69 -12.19
CA VAL A 82 6.20 1.90 -13.42
C VAL A 82 5.31 0.69 -13.70
N LEU A 83 5.87 -0.53 -13.59
CA LEU A 83 5.11 -1.77 -13.78
C LEU A 83 3.99 -1.93 -12.73
N LEU A 84 4.28 -1.62 -11.46
CA LEU A 84 3.25 -1.59 -10.41
C LEU A 84 2.12 -0.61 -10.77
N GLY A 85 2.45 0.60 -11.22
CA GLY A 85 1.45 1.60 -11.59
C GLY A 85 0.62 1.20 -12.81
N GLN A 86 1.24 0.62 -13.83
CA GLN A 86 0.54 0.04 -14.98
C GLN A 86 -0.39 -1.10 -14.57
N TYR A 87 0.05 -1.96 -13.64
CA TYR A 87 -0.78 -3.04 -13.11
C TYR A 87 -1.98 -2.50 -12.32
N LEU A 88 -1.77 -1.55 -11.41
CA LEU A 88 -2.85 -0.89 -10.67
C LEU A 88 -3.85 -0.20 -11.60
N LYS A 89 -3.37 0.45 -12.68
CA LYS A 89 -4.23 1.01 -13.71
C LYS A 89 -5.08 -0.06 -14.40
N LYS A 90 -4.49 -1.21 -14.73
CA LYS A 90 -5.23 -2.37 -15.28
C LYS A 90 -6.30 -2.90 -14.31
N LEU A 91 -6.04 -2.83 -13.00
CA LEU A 91 -7.01 -3.17 -11.95
C LEU A 91 -8.07 -2.08 -11.71
N GLY A 92 -8.06 -0.98 -12.48
CA GLY A 92 -9.01 0.11 -12.34
C GLY A 92 -8.77 1.01 -11.12
N PHE A 93 -7.53 1.10 -10.64
CA PHE A 93 -7.20 1.97 -9.51
C PHE A 93 -7.35 3.44 -9.85
N ASN A 94 -8.19 4.15 -9.07
CA ASN A 94 -8.43 5.59 -9.15
C ASN A 94 -8.46 6.24 -7.75
N GLY A 95 -7.83 5.59 -6.77
CA GLY A 95 -7.91 5.91 -5.35
C GLY A 95 -6.85 6.85 -4.81
N LYS A 96 -6.75 6.90 -3.48
CA LYS A 96 -5.74 7.68 -2.74
C LYS A 96 -4.46 6.87 -2.56
N VAL A 97 -3.30 7.53 -2.59
CA VAL A 97 -2.01 6.89 -2.32
C VAL A 97 -1.41 7.47 -1.05
N PHE A 98 -1.24 6.65 -0.02
CA PHE A 98 -0.53 7.01 1.20
C PHE A 98 0.85 6.37 1.17
N ALA A 99 1.87 7.13 1.54
CA ALA A 99 3.24 6.65 1.54
C ALA A 99 3.97 7.09 2.80
N SER A 100 4.83 6.21 3.32
CA SER A 100 5.78 6.64 4.35
C SER A 100 6.59 7.86 3.84
N PRO A 101 6.82 8.90 4.68
CA PRO A 101 7.59 10.07 4.28
C PRO A 101 9.10 9.83 4.10
N CYS A 102 9.58 8.59 4.20
CA CYS A 102 10.94 8.22 3.80
C CYS A 102 11.15 8.42 2.30
N TYR A 103 12.38 8.74 1.88
CA TYR A 103 12.63 9.15 0.50
C TYR A 103 12.27 8.08 -0.53
N ARG A 104 12.81 6.87 -0.38
CA ARG A 104 12.50 5.72 -1.24
C ARG A 104 11.01 5.37 -1.37
N THR A 105 10.22 5.53 -0.31
CA THR A 105 8.78 5.23 -0.34
C THR A 105 8.03 6.32 -1.09
N MET A 106 8.42 7.59 -0.90
CA MET A 106 7.90 8.71 -1.68
C MET A 106 8.27 8.59 -3.16
N GLN A 107 9.52 8.26 -3.49
CA GLN A 107 9.94 8.00 -4.88
C GLN A 107 9.14 6.86 -5.51
N THR A 108 8.94 5.76 -4.77
CA THR A 108 8.13 4.63 -5.23
C THR A 108 6.70 5.07 -5.51
N ALA A 109 6.07 5.76 -4.56
CA ALA A 109 4.69 6.21 -4.67
C ALA A 109 4.50 7.19 -5.84
N VAL A 110 5.38 8.18 -5.98
CA VAL A 110 5.32 9.17 -7.06
C VAL A 110 5.52 8.51 -8.43
N CYS A 111 6.51 7.62 -8.58
CA CYS A 111 6.73 6.92 -9.84
C CYS A 111 5.52 6.03 -10.20
N THR A 112 4.98 5.30 -9.23
CA THR A 112 3.77 4.49 -9.39
C THR A 112 2.57 5.34 -9.81
N ALA A 113 2.33 6.46 -9.11
CA ALA A 113 1.21 7.37 -9.40
C ALA A 113 1.30 7.98 -10.81
N LYS A 114 2.50 8.39 -11.25
CA LYS A 114 2.72 8.88 -12.63
C LYS A 114 2.31 7.86 -13.68
N ALA A 115 2.58 6.57 -13.44
CA ALA A 115 2.20 5.49 -14.35
C ALA A 115 0.69 5.16 -14.32
N ILE A 116 0.01 5.40 -13.19
CA ILE A 116 -1.46 5.29 -13.08
C ILE A 116 -2.11 6.45 -13.84
N GLY A 117 -1.80 7.68 -13.45
CA GLY A 117 -2.33 8.89 -14.05
C GLY A 117 -1.91 10.18 -13.33
N PRO A 118 -1.87 11.32 -14.05
CA PRO A 118 -1.32 12.58 -13.53
C PRO A 118 -2.17 13.26 -12.45
N SER A 119 -3.39 12.78 -12.19
CA SER A 119 -4.28 13.32 -11.14
C SER A 119 -4.03 12.73 -9.76
N ILE A 120 -3.32 11.59 -9.67
CA ILE A 120 -3.07 10.93 -8.39
C ILE A 120 -2.03 11.73 -7.60
N ARG A 121 -2.39 12.10 -6.37
CA ARG A 121 -1.51 12.77 -5.41
C ARG A 121 -1.11 11.81 -4.29
N ILE A 122 0.10 11.99 -3.78
CA ILE A 122 0.66 11.19 -2.69
C ILE A 122 0.45 11.91 -1.38
N ILE A 123 -0.15 11.23 -0.41
CA ILE A 123 -0.36 11.71 0.95
C ILE A 123 0.76 11.14 1.84
N PRO A 124 1.70 11.97 2.33
CA PRO A 124 2.71 11.51 3.29
C PRO A 124 2.06 11.05 4.59
N GLU A 125 2.41 9.84 5.06
CA GLU A 125 1.79 9.19 6.21
C GLU A 125 2.85 8.58 7.16
N PRO A 126 3.22 9.28 8.25
CA PRO A 126 4.20 8.81 9.23
C PRO A 126 3.90 7.46 9.85
N GLY A 127 2.62 7.09 9.95
CA GLY A 127 2.17 5.79 10.42
C GLY A 127 2.79 4.65 9.62
N LEU A 128 3.07 4.85 8.32
CA LEU A 128 3.67 3.83 7.44
C LEU A 128 5.20 3.72 7.52
N GLN A 129 5.87 4.54 8.34
CA GLN A 129 7.34 4.49 8.44
C GLN A 129 7.87 3.12 8.85
N GLY A 130 9.08 2.79 8.38
CA GLY A 130 9.77 1.55 8.74
C GLY A 130 10.14 1.52 10.22
N GLY A 131 10.48 0.33 10.72
CA GLY A 131 10.89 0.14 12.12
C GLY A 131 12.03 1.06 12.56
N GLY A 132 11.96 1.56 13.78
CA GLY A 132 12.92 2.53 14.33
C GLY A 132 13.55 2.10 15.66
N ASN A 133 14.85 1.79 15.66
CA ASN A 133 15.63 1.52 16.88
C ASN A 133 16.37 2.77 17.42
N ARG A 134 15.87 3.98 17.07
CA ARG A 134 16.49 5.23 17.53
C ARG A 134 16.24 5.43 19.03
N LYS A 135 17.20 6.05 19.72
CA LYS A 135 17.07 6.40 21.15
C LYS A 135 16.08 7.54 21.41
N ALA A 136 15.94 8.46 20.47
CA ALA A 136 15.06 9.63 20.57
C ALA A 136 14.39 9.93 19.21
N PRO A 137 13.17 10.52 19.22
CA PRO A 137 12.51 10.91 17.98
C PRO A 137 13.41 11.82 17.15
N ALA A 138 13.29 11.72 15.83
CA ALA A 138 14.18 12.45 14.92
C ALA A 138 13.39 13.21 13.86
N LYS A 139 14.02 14.28 13.37
CA LYS A 139 13.51 15.01 12.22
C LYS A 139 13.63 14.14 10.96
N GLY A 140 12.55 14.04 10.22
CA GLY A 140 12.55 13.49 8.87
C GLY A 140 12.45 14.58 7.82
N MET A 141 12.23 14.21 6.56
CA MET A 141 11.90 15.20 5.54
C MET A 141 10.58 15.88 5.89
N SER A 142 10.54 17.19 5.72
CA SER A 142 9.31 17.99 5.85
C SER A 142 8.45 17.87 4.59
N VAL A 143 7.16 18.21 4.69
CA VAL A 143 6.28 18.28 3.51
C VAL A 143 6.80 19.29 2.49
N ALA A 144 7.29 20.45 2.92
CA ALA A 144 7.89 21.43 2.01
C ALA A 144 9.08 20.85 1.22
N GLU A 145 9.90 20.01 1.87
CA GLU A 145 11.01 19.33 1.21
C GLU A 145 10.52 18.26 0.22
N LEU A 146 9.46 17.52 0.58
CA LEU A 146 8.81 16.55 -0.32
C LEU A 146 8.17 17.24 -1.54
N VAL A 147 7.50 18.37 -1.36
CA VAL A 147 6.89 19.16 -2.45
C VAL A 147 7.96 19.68 -3.41
N LYS A 148 9.10 20.18 -2.90
CA LYS A 148 10.23 20.60 -3.74
C LYS A 148 10.81 19.47 -4.57
N ARG A 149 10.90 18.27 -3.99
CA ARG A 149 11.43 17.07 -4.67
C ARG A 149 10.46 16.47 -5.69
N PHE A 150 9.15 16.57 -5.42
CA PHE A 150 8.12 15.94 -6.22
C PHE A 150 7.00 16.96 -6.56
N PRO A 151 7.34 18.01 -7.34
CA PRO A 151 6.43 19.12 -7.60
C PRO A 151 5.14 18.63 -8.27
N GLY A 152 4.00 19.09 -7.74
CA GLY A 152 2.67 18.74 -8.22
C GLY A 152 2.23 17.30 -7.93
N MET A 153 3.02 16.48 -7.24
CA MET A 153 2.69 15.08 -6.95
C MET A 153 2.35 14.82 -5.48
N VAL A 154 2.76 15.70 -4.57
CA VAL A 154 2.54 15.54 -3.12
C VAL A 154 1.34 16.37 -2.69
N GLN A 155 0.44 15.77 -1.93
CA GLN A 155 -0.61 16.50 -1.23
C GLN A 155 -0.02 17.13 0.02
N GLU A 156 -0.18 18.44 0.16
CA GLU A 156 0.25 19.16 1.36
C GLU A 156 -0.63 18.75 2.54
N VAL A 157 0.04 18.25 3.58
CA VAL A 157 -0.57 17.83 4.85
C VAL A 157 0.32 18.29 6.00
N GLU A 158 -0.21 18.33 7.20
CA GLU A 158 0.61 18.55 8.38
C GLU A 158 1.37 17.27 8.73
N LEU A 159 2.70 17.38 8.87
CA LEU A 159 3.54 16.31 9.41
C LEU A 159 4.19 16.78 10.71
N PRO A 160 4.18 15.96 11.78
CA PRO A 160 4.94 16.26 12.99
C PRO A 160 6.41 16.52 12.65
N GLU A 161 7.02 17.54 13.26
CA GLU A 161 8.44 17.86 13.01
C GLU A 161 9.35 16.66 13.27
N PHE A 162 9.08 15.94 14.36
CA PHE A 162 9.81 14.75 14.80
C PHE A 162 9.01 13.48 14.53
N TRP A 163 8.59 13.28 13.27
CA TRP A 163 7.78 12.11 12.93
C TRP A 163 8.55 10.79 12.95
N LYS A 164 9.89 10.79 12.93
CA LYS A 164 10.66 9.54 12.98
C LYS A 164 10.63 8.97 14.39
N ILE A 165 10.01 7.80 14.54
CA ILE A 165 9.80 7.12 15.81
C ILE A 165 11.11 6.66 16.45
N ALA A 166 11.10 6.62 17.77
CA ALA A 166 12.15 6.10 18.63
C ALA A 166 11.62 4.98 19.53
N ASN A 167 12.56 4.17 20.04
CA ASN A 167 12.32 3.12 21.03
C ASN A 167 11.29 2.06 20.59
N GLU A 168 11.15 1.85 19.28
CA GLU A 168 10.35 0.76 18.71
C GLU A 168 11.24 -0.47 18.52
N THR A 169 11.63 -1.06 19.65
CA THR A 169 12.61 -2.15 19.72
C THR A 169 11.96 -3.52 19.56
N THR A 170 10.67 -3.67 19.84
CA THR A 170 9.98 -4.98 19.82
C THR A 170 8.98 -5.14 18.67
N ALA A 171 8.60 -6.39 18.37
CA ALA A 171 7.58 -6.68 17.36
C ALA A 171 6.19 -6.26 17.84
N GLU A 172 5.92 -6.35 19.14
CA GLU A 172 4.66 -5.99 19.78
C GLU A 172 4.39 -4.50 19.64
N GLN A 173 5.40 -3.66 19.86
CA GLN A 173 5.31 -2.21 19.66
C GLN A 173 4.98 -1.87 18.20
N ARG A 174 5.66 -2.53 17.24
CA ARG A 174 5.36 -2.38 15.79
C ARG A 174 3.94 -2.81 15.45
N ASN A 175 3.50 -3.95 16.00
CA ASN A 175 2.16 -4.48 15.77
C ASN A 175 1.10 -3.53 16.31
N ALA A 176 1.25 -3.05 17.54
CA ALA A 176 0.33 -2.10 18.16
C ALA A 176 0.23 -0.80 17.34
N ARG A 177 1.36 -0.28 16.84
CA ARG A 177 1.35 0.90 15.96
C ARG A 177 0.64 0.64 14.64
N MET A 178 0.93 -0.47 13.95
CA MET A 178 0.27 -0.78 12.68
C MET A 178 -1.23 -1.02 12.85
N GLU A 179 -1.63 -1.63 13.96
CA GLU A 179 -3.03 -1.81 14.32
C GLU A 179 -3.72 -0.47 14.54
N LYS A 180 -3.15 0.41 15.37
CA LYS A 180 -3.66 1.77 15.56
C LYS A 180 -3.75 2.55 14.24
N PHE A 181 -2.70 2.48 13.43
CA PHE A 181 -2.68 3.12 12.11
C PHE A 181 -3.82 2.63 11.22
N LEU A 182 -4.04 1.31 11.17
CA LEU A 182 -5.12 0.73 10.38
C LEU A 182 -6.49 1.16 10.90
N ASP A 183 -6.71 1.18 12.22
CA ASP A 183 -7.94 1.68 12.83
C ASP A 183 -8.22 3.14 12.47
N ASP A 184 -7.22 4.00 12.62
CA ASP A 184 -7.33 5.41 12.26
C ASP A 184 -7.64 5.58 10.75
N LEU A 185 -7.01 4.77 9.90
CA LEU A 185 -7.23 4.77 8.45
C LEU A 185 -8.67 4.36 8.10
N LEU A 186 -9.14 3.23 8.62
CA LEU A 186 -10.49 2.72 8.34
C LEU A 186 -11.57 3.68 8.83
N LYS A 187 -11.32 4.39 9.94
CA LYS A 187 -12.22 5.44 10.43
C LYS A 187 -12.24 6.66 9.52
N LYS A 188 -11.08 7.08 9.02
CA LYS A 188 -10.94 8.28 8.17
C LYS A 188 -11.39 8.04 6.74
N GLU A 189 -11.17 6.84 6.22
CA GLU A 189 -11.40 6.45 4.83
C GLU A 189 -12.25 5.16 4.79
N PRO A 190 -13.54 5.24 5.14
CA PRO A 190 -14.40 4.05 5.28
C PRO A 190 -14.73 3.37 3.94
N ALA A 191 -14.44 4.02 2.81
CA ALA A 191 -14.77 3.52 1.48
C ALA A 191 -13.77 4.00 0.41
N GLY A 192 -13.82 3.38 -0.77
CA GLY A 192 -13.04 3.75 -1.95
C GLY A 192 -11.85 2.83 -2.21
N GLN A 193 -10.79 3.37 -2.81
CA GLN A 193 -9.57 2.63 -3.11
C GLN A 193 -8.37 3.33 -2.47
N ILE A 194 -7.49 2.56 -1.82
CA ILE A 194 -6.31 3.10 -1.14
C ILE A 194 -5.09 2.26 -1.46
N LEU A 195 -3.99 2.91 -1.87
CA LEU A 195 -2.66 2.29 -1.95
C LEU A 195 -1.81 2.74 -0.77
N LEU A 196 -1.27 1.79 -0.02
CA LEU A 196 -0.29 2.02 1.05
C LEU A 196 1.11 1.61 0.61
N VAL A 197 2.05 2.56 0.60
CA VAL A 197 3.46 2.34 0.24
C VAL A 197 4.34 2.38 1.48
N GLY A 198 4.79 1.20 1.93
CA GLY A 198 5.52 1.00 3.18
C GLY A 198 6.89 0.33 3.04
N HIS A 199 7.31 -0.31 4.12
CA HIS A 199 8.64 -0.93 4.27
C HIS A 199 8.52 -2.40 4.64
N SER A 200 9.54 -3.19 4.31
CA SER A 200 9.59 -4.60 4.70
C SER A 200 9.62 -4.83 6.21
N SER A 201 10.07 -3.85 7.00
CA SER A 201 10.13 -3.98 8.47
C SER A 201 8.79 -3.78 9.17
N THR A 202 7.81 -3.13 8.53
CA THR A 202 6.48 -2.88 9.10
C THR A 202 5.35 -3.57 8.36
N LEU A 203 5.58 -3.96 7.10
CA LEU A 203 4.59 -4.68 6.31
C LEU A 203 4.09 -5.97 7.01
N PRO A 204 4.93 -6.82 7.63
CA PRO A 204 4.43 -7.98 8.38
C PRO A 204 3.46 -7.58 9.50
N SER A 205 3.78 -6.52 10.26
CA SER A 205 2.92 -5.99 11.32
C SER A 205 1.59 -5.44 10.80
N LEU A 206 1.60 -4.80 9.63
CA LEU A 206 0.38 -4.35 8.97
C LEU A 206 -0.48 -5.54 8.51
N ILE A 207 0.13 -6.58 7.92
CA ILE A 207 -0.58 -7.81 7.54
C ILE A 207 -1.16 -8.51 8.78
N ILE A 208 -0.46 -8.51 9.93
CA ILE A 208 -1.00 -8.99 11.22
C ILE A 208 -2.27 -8.21 11.60
N ALA A 209 -2.21 -6.88 11.55
CA ALA A 209 -3.38 -6.04 11.85
C ALA A 209 -4.56 -6.33 10.90
N ILE A 210 -4.29 -6.50 9.60
CA ILE A 210 -5.34 -6.82 8.61
C ILE A 210 -5.92 -8.22 8.85
N ASN A 211 -5.08 -9.23 9.09
CA ASN A 211 -5.53 -10.62 9.31
C ASN A 211 -6.42 -10.78 10.56
N LYS A 212 -6.26 -9.92 11.58
CA LYS A 212 -7.18 -9.88 12.74
C LYS A 212 -8.62 -9.55 12.35
N ARG A 213 -8.81 -8.84 11.24
CA ARG A 213 -10.13 -8.42 10.71
C ARG A 213 -10.71 -9.41 9.70
N MET A 214 -10.02 -10.51 9.40
CA MET A 214 -10.55 -11.54 8.51
C MET A 214 -11.55 -12.43 9.20
N THR A 215 -12.76 -12.46 8.65
CA THR A 215 -13.85 -13.34 9.06
C THR A 215 -13.60 -14.76 8.57
N ASP A 216 -13.14 -14.92 7.32
CA ASP A 216 -12.74 -16.20 6.74
C ASP A 216 -11.23 -16.47 6.90
N LYS A 217 -10.89 -17.49 7.69
CA LYS A 217 -9.49 -17.87 7.94
C LYS A 217 -8.77 -18.44 6.72
N ARG A 218 -9.50 -18.84 5.66
CA ARG A 218 -8.91 -19.29 4.38
C ARG A 218 -8.27 -18.15 3.60
N LEU A 219 -8.70 -16.90 3.86
CA LEU A 219 -8.16 -15.69 3.25
C LEU A 219 -6.87 -15.18 3.92
N VAL A 220 -6.48 -15.79 5.05
CA VAL A 220 -5.30 -15.40 5.81
C VAL A 220 -4.05 -15.51 4.94
N ILE A 221 -3.44 -14.35 4.71
CA ILE A 221 -2.14 -14.27 4.06
C ILE A 221 -1.08 -14.55 5.13
N PRO A 222 -0.31 -15.65 5.03
CA PRO A 222 0.64 -16.01 6.06
C PRO A 222 1.65 -14.87 6.26
N HIS A 223 1.86 -14.53 7.53
CA HIS A 223 2.90 -13.60 7.93
C HIS A 223 4.24 -14.20 7.50
N TYR A 224 4.90 -13.57 6.52
CA TYR A 224 6.14 -14.01 5.88
C TYR A 224 6.02 -15.05 4.75
N PRO A 225 6.48 -14.66 3.56
CA PRO A 225 7.67 -15.28 2.97
C PRO A 225 8.91 -14.58 3.52
N ALA A 226 10.03 -15.29 3.66
CA ALA A 226 11.36 -14.74 3.96
C ALA A 226 11.86 -13.70 2.92
N TYR A 227 11.00 -13.30 1.98
CA TYR A 227 11.31 -12.48 0.82
C TYR A 227 10.13 -11.60 0.44
N VAL A 228 9.87 -10.52 1.19
CA VAL A 228 8.97 -9.46 0.70
C VAL A 228 9.62 -8.85 -0.54
N VAL A 229 9.04 -9.06 -1.72
CA VAL A 229 9.58 -8.56 -2.99
C VAL A 229 9.42 -7.03 -3.05
N ASN A 230 10.37 -6.36 -3.68
CA ASN A 230 10.27 -4.93 -3.97
C ASN A 230 9.06 -4.68 -4.89
N CYS A 231 8.28 -3.63 -4.60
CA CYS A 231 7.02 -3.37 -5.30
C CYS A 231 6.11 -4.60 -5.35
N CYS A 232 6.00 -5.38 -4.27
CA CYS A 232 4.98 -6.43 -4.20
C CYS A 232 3.57 -5.84 -4.01
N LEU A 233 2.50 -6.58 -4.31
CA LEU A 233 1.12 -6.11 -4.13
C LEU A 233 0.27 -7.13 -3.38
N TYR A 234 -0.37 -6.66 -2.31
CA TYR A 234 -1.43 -7.35 -1.58
C TYR A 234 -2.71 -6.53 -1.73
N VAL A 235 -3.84 -7.20 -1.93
CA VAL A 235 -5.14 -6.54 -2.09
C VAL A 235 -6.10 -7.11 -1.07
N TYR A 236 -6.80 -6.23 -0.35
CA TYR A 236 -7.79 -6.58 0.65
C TYR A 236 -9.07 -5.81 0.38
N HIS A 237 -10.20 -6.47 0.60
CA HIS A 237 -11.52 -5.89 0.46
C HIS A 237 -12.18 -5.84 1.83
N PHE A 238 -12.49 -4.63 2.29
CA PHE A 238 -13.10 -4.36 3.58
C PHE A 238 -14.58 -4.05 3.43
N ASN A 239 -15.41 -4.61 4.29
CA ASN A 239 -16.81 -4.24 4.42
C ASN A 239 -17.00 -3.00 5.30
N ARG A 240 -18.27 -2.56 5.43
CA ARG A 240 -18.64 -1.38 6.24
C ARG A 240 -18.32 -1.50 7.72
N ASN A 241 -18.16 -2.72 8.22
CA ASN A 241 -17.80 -3.00 9.61
C ASN A 241 -16.28 -2.99 9.83
N GLY A 242 -15.49 -2.76 8.77
CA GLY A 242 -14.03 -2.84 8.83
C GLY A 242 -13.50 -4.27 8.83
N GLU A 243 -14.31 -5.25 8.44
CA GLU A 243 -13.92 -6.65 8.31
C GLU A 243 -13.43 -6.94 6.89
N VAL A 244 -12.43 -7.83 6.78
CA VAL A 244 -11.91 -8.27 5.47
C VAL A 244 -12.78 -9.41 4.95
N VAL A 245 -13.43 -9.16 3.81
CA VAL A 245 -14.33 -10.11 3.13
C VAL A 245 -13.69 -10.80 1.93
N ASP A 246 -12.61 -10.24 1.39
CA ASP A 246 -11.79 -10.86 0.35
C ASP A 246 -10.33 -10.39 0.44
N ALA A 247 -9.40 -11.25 0.02
CA ALA A 247 -7.99 -10.95 -0.04
C ALA A 247 -7.31 -11.65 -1.23
N SER A 248 -6.64 -10.88 -2.08
CA SER A 248 -5.84 -11.42 -3.18
C SER A 248 -4.35 -11.17 -2.98
N LEU A 249 -3.56 -12.19 -3.30
CA LEU A 249 -2.11 -12.11 -3.34
C LEU A 249 -1.67 -11.99 -4.81
N GLU A 250 -1.65 -10.78 -5.32
CA GLU A 250 -1.04 -10.47 -6.63
C GLU A 250 0.49 -10.70 -6.58
N ASN A 251 1.07 -10.50 -5.39
CA ASN A 251 2.48 -10.69 -5.05
C ASN A 251 3.40 -9.83 -5.92
N TYR A 252 3.77 -10.33 -7.09
CA TYR A 252 4.67 -9.69 -8.04
C TYR A 252 4.51 -10.33 -9.43
N ASN A 253 3.34 -10.91 -9.71
CA ASN A 253 3.03 -11.59 -10.98
C ASN A 253 3.13 -10.67 -12.22
N TYR A 254 3.11 -9.34 -12.02
CA TYR A 254 3.33 -8.32 -13.06
C TYR A 254 4.79 -7.92 -13.26
N LEU A 255 5.72 -8.40 -12.42
CA LEU A 255 7.15 -8.16 -12.59
C LEU A 255 7.77 -9.26 -13.46
N PRO A 256 8.54 -8.92 -14.51
CA PRO A 256 9.43 -9.85 -15.18
C PRO A 256 10.40 -10.52 -14.19
N GLU A 257 10.77 -11.77 -14.44
CA GLU A 257 11.55 -12.59 -13.50
C GLU A 257 12.89 -11.94 -13.11
N ASP A 258 13.55 -11.28 -14.06
CA ASP A 258 14.81 -10.56 -13.88
C ASP A 258 14.68 -9.27 -13.06
N MET A 259 13.45 -8.80 -12.84
CA MET A 259 13.15 -7.62 -12.01
C MET A 259 12.69 -8.00 -10.59
N ILE A 260 12.48 -9.28 -10.29
CA ILE A 260 12.06 -9.74 -8.96
C ILE A 260 13.26 -9.66 -8.01
N THR A 261 13.20 -8.72 -7.07
CA THR A 261 14.31 -8.47 -6.13
C THR A 261 13.79 -8.24 -4.71
N ASN A 262 14.67 -8.43 -3.73
CA ASN A 262 14.44 -8.04 -2.34
C ASN A 262 15.71 -7.32 -1.82
N ASN A 263 15.56 -6.16 -1.17
CA ASN A 263 16.73 -5.43 -0.64
C ASN A 263 17.52 -6.15 0.48
N PHE A 264 17.06 -7.29 1.00
CA PHE A 264 17.87 -8.15 1.87
C PHE A 264 18.84 -9.06 1.09
N SER A 265 18.57 -9.32 -0.18
CA SER A 265 19.44 -10.07 -1.08
C SER A 265 19.19 -9.62 -2.52
N PRO A 266 19.71 -8.44 -2.91
CA PRO A 266 19.38 -7.80 -4.19
C PRO A 266 19.81 -8.61 -5.42
N LEU A 267 20.61 -9.67 -5.23
CA LEU A 267 21.19 -10.52 -6.26
C LEU A 267 20.69 -11.99 -6.24
N LYS A 268 19.88 -12.39 -5.25
CA LYS A 268 19.31 -13.76 -5.25
C LYS A 268 17.97 -13.75 -5.99
N LYS A 269 17.92 -14.47 -7.11
CA LYS A 269 16.65 -14.83 -7.77
C LYS A 269 15.75 -15.51 -6.75
N LEU A 270 14.54 -14.98 -6.58
CA LEU A 270 13.52 -15.67 -5.82
C LEU A 270 12.92 -16.75 -6.70
N PRO A 271 12.66 -17.96 -6.16
CA PRO A 271 11.94 -18.96 -6.92
C PRO A 271 10.57 -18.39 -7.32
N PRO A 272 10.07 -18.71 -8.53
CA PRO A 272 8.75 -18.27 -8.96
C PRO A 272 7.69 -18.70 -7.93
N PRO A 273 6.61 -17.92 -7.75
CA PRO A 273 5.55 -18.30 -6.85
C PRO A 273 4.97 -19.62 -7.34
N ALA A 274 4.85 -20.59 -6.44
CA ALA A 274 4.18 -21.84 -6.75
C ALA A 274 2.80 -21.48 -7.30
N LYS A 275 2.47 -21.91 -8.53
CA LYS A 275 1.12 -21.78 -9.08
C LYS A 275 0.18 -22.47 -8.10
N LYS A 276 -0.56 -21.71 -7.30
CA LYS A 276 -1.68 -22.28 -6.55
C LYS A 276 -2.69 -22.72 -7.60
N THR A 277 -2.75 -24.03 -7.86
CA THR A 277 -3.93 -24.65 -8.41
C THR A 277 -5.06 -24.35 -7.43
N VAL A 278 -5.91 -23.39 -7.79
CA VAL A 278 -7.21 -23.22 -7.15
C VAL A 278 -7.92 -24.53 -7.40
N ARG A 279 -7.98 -25.42 -6.40
CA ARG A 279 -8.87 -26.57 -6.50
C ARG A 279 -10.28 -25.99 -6.59
N PRO A 280 -11.09 -26.38 -7.58
CA PRO A 280 -12.50 -26.02 -7.57
C PRO A 280 -13.08 -26.50 -6.24
N ALA A 281 -13.88 -25.64 -5.61
CA ALA A 281 -14.63 -26.01 -4.42
C ALA A 281 -15.44 -27.27 -4.75
N GLN A 282 -15.20 -28.33 -3.99
CA GLN A 282 -16.08 -29.49 -3.93
C GLN A 282 -17.17 -29.22 -2.90
#